data_AF-A0AA95HDX6-F1
#
_entry.id   AF-A0AA95HDX6-F1
#
_cell.length_a   1.000
_cell.length_b   1.000
_cell.length_c   1.000
_cell.angle_alpha   90.00
_cell.angle_beta   90.00
_cell.angle_gamma   90.00
#
_symmetry.space_group_name_H-M   'P 1'
#
loop_
_entity.id
_entity.type
_entity.pdbx_description
1 polymer ?
#
loop_
_entity_poly.entity_id
_entity_poly.type
_entity_poly.pdbx_seq_one_letter_code
_entity_poly.pdbx_strand_id
1 'polypeptide(L)'
;MDIPASVFNEDWLIVAGFLLFILLGHSIRYANWAYVREHMHVYLGAILFASIIWLLRAGIGSTLNFHLLGMTVITLMFGWRLALLAATVIVSIALWRVEAGLLAIPLNTLVMGGIPILITVQLLRWSQQHLPTNVFIFVFVNGFLAAIVSSVAVVLTGSWLLWWTDTFSAHYLQTYYLPFIPLLISNVP
;
A
#
# COMPACT_ATOMS: atom_id res chain seq x y z
N MET A 1 -4.39 -2.23 -7.19
CA MET A 1 -5.59 -1.49 -7.62
C MET A 1 -5.27 -0.01 -7.66
N ASP A 2 -4.95 0.48 -8.84
CA ASP A 2 -4.74 1.92 -9.04
C ASP A 2 -6.11 2.58 -9.17
N ILE A 3 -6.39 3.60 -8.34
CA ILE A 3 -7.69 4.27 -8.31
C ILE A 3 -7.61 5.56 -9.14
N PRO A 4 -8.39 5.72 -10.23
CA PRO A 4 -8.33 6.92 -11.06
C PRO A 4 -8.88 8.16 -10.32
N ALA A 5 -8.29 9.34 -10.54
CA ALA A 5 -8.80 10.59 -9.93
C ALA A 5 -10.21 10.93 -10.40
N SER A 6 -10.56 10.61 -11.65
CA SER A 6 -11.86 10.93 -12.26
C SER A 6 -13.07 10.29 -11.56
N VAL A 7 -12.83 9.35 -10.66
CA VAL A 7 -13.84 8.64 -9.88
C VAL A 7 -14.29 9.46 -8.66
N PHE A 8 -13.45 10.34 -8.12
CA PHE A 8 -13.75 11.08 -6.89
C PHE A 8 -14.04 12.55 -7.18
N ASN A 9 -14.90 13.14 -6.36
CA ASN A 9 -15.03 14.59 -6.27
C ASN A 9 -13.67 15.19 -5.86
N GLU A 10 -13.29 16.29 -6.50
CA GLU A 10 -12.05 17.03 -6.25
C GLU A 10 -11.83 17.35 -4.77
N ASP A 11 -12.90 17.63 -4.01
CA ASP A 11 -12.83 17.91 -2.57
C ASP A 11 -12.15 16.76 -1.79
N TRP A 12 -12.48 15.51 -2.11
CA TRP A 12 -11.89 14.34 -1.45
C TRP A 12 -10.43 14.15 -1.82
N LEU A 13 -10.06 14.43 -3.08
CA LEU A 13 -8.68 14.37 -3.54
C LEU A 13 -7.84 15.47 -2.87
N ILE A 14 -8.41 16.65 -2.68
CA ILE A 14 -7.78 17.77 -1.96
C ILE A 14 -7.56 17.40 -0.49
N VAL A 15 -8.57 16.85 0.19
CA VAL A 15 -8.43 16.41 1.59
C VAL A 15 -7.37 15.31 1.73
N ALA A 16 -7.36 14.33 0.82
CA ALA A 16 -6.32 13.30 0.77
C ALA A 16 -4.93 13.92 0.52
N GLY A 17 -4.85 14.93 -0.35
CA GLY A 17 -3.66 15.76 -0.59
C GLY A 17 -3.14 16.43 0.67
N PHE A 18 -4.00 17.15 1.39
CA PHE A 18 -3.64 17.82 2.64
C PHE A 18 -3.18 16.83 3.71
N LEU A 19 -3.91 15.71 3.88
CA LEU A 19 -3.53 14.68 4.85
C LEU A 19 -2.17 14.09 4.52
N LEU A 20 -1.93 13.71 3.25
CA LEU A 20 -0.63 13.20 2.84
C LEU A 20 0.46 14.26 3.02
N PHE A 21 0.20 15.52 2.67
CA PHE A 21 1.17 16.60 2.83
C PHE A 21 1.62 16.77 4.29
N ILE A 22 0.68 16.74 5.24
CA ILE A 22 0.99 16.80 6.68
C ILE A 22 1.83 15.59 7.09
N LEU A 23 1.44 14.39 6.67
CA LEU A 23 2.17 13.16 7.00
C LEU A 23 3.57 13.13 6.38
N LEU A 24 3.75 13.66 5.18
CA LEU A 24 5.05 13.80 4.52
C LEU A 24 5.92 14.83 5.21
N GLY A 25 5.38 16.00 5.56
CA GLY A 25 6.10 17.02 6.33
C GLY A 25 6.60 16.47 7.67
N HIS A 26 5.73 15.74 8.38
CA HIS A 26 6.10 15.04 9.61
C HIS A 26 7.16 13.95 9.36
N SER A 27 6.99 13.14 8.31
CA SER A 27 7.94 12.07 7.97
C SER A 27 9.31 12.62 7.59
N ILE A 28 9.38 13.70 6.82
CA ILE A 28 10.62 14.36 6.44
C ILE A 28 11.31 14.94 7.68
N ARG A 29 10.56 15.52 8.61
CA ARG A 29 11.18 16.14 9.80
C ARG A 29 11.77 15.12 10.77
N TYR A 30 11.14 13.96 10.91
CA TYR A 30 11.42 12.96 11.96
C TYR A 30 11.90 11.60 11.45
N ALA A 31 12.16 11.45 10.14
CA ALA A 31 12.79 10.27 9.59
C ALA A 31 14.22 10.11 10.11
N ASN A 32 14.67 8.86 10.24
CA ASN A 32 16.05 8.57 10.62
C ASN A 32 16.98 8.72 9.40
N TRP A 33 17.28 9.97 9.04
CA TRP A 33 18.11 10.29 7.88
C TRP A 33 19.56 9.79 8.00
N ALA A 34 20.07 9.63 9.23
CA ALA A 34 21.39 9.06 9.47
C ALA A 34 21.44 7.61 8.98
N TYR A 35 20.43 6.81 9.36
CA TYR A 35 20.33 5.42 8.93
C TYR A 35 20.23 5.29 7.40
N VAL A 36 19.41 6.11 6.75
CA VAL A 36 19.28 6.09 5.27
C VAL A 36 20.54 6.56 4.58
N ARG A 37 21.29 7.51 5.15
CA ARG A 37 22.54 7.98 4.54
C ARG A 37 23.55 6.84 4.39
N GLU A 38 23.64 5.96 5.39
CA GLU A 38 24.51 4.78 5.36
C GLU A 38 23.96 3.67 4.44
N HIS A 39 22.64 3.52 4.37
CA HIS A 39 21.96 2.44 3.64
C HIS A 39 21.24 2.95 2.37
N MET A 40 21.72 4.04 1.78
CA MET A 40 21.00 4.76 0.70
C MET A 40 20.76 3.87 -0.51
N HIS A 41 21.76 3.09 -0.89
CA HIS A 41 21.70 2.14 -1.99
C HIS A 41 20.66 1.03 -1.74
N VAL A 42 20.51 0.58 -0.49
CA VAL A 42 19.49 -0.41 -0.11
C VAL A 42 18.09 0.23 -0.17
N TYR A 43 17.93 1.44 0.34
CA TYR A 43 16.66 2.15 0.32
C TYR A 43 16.19 2.46 -1.10
N LEU A 44 17.08 3.00 -1.95
CA LEU A 44 16.79 3.25 -3.36
C LEU A 44 16.58 1.95 -4.14
N GLY A 45 17.36 0.90 -3.84
CA GLY A 45 17.17 -0.43 -4.42
C GLY A 45 15.80 -1.02 -4.06
N ALA A 46 15.34 -0.86 -2.82
CA ALA A 46 14.03 -1.29 -2.38
C ALA A 46 12.90 -0.52 -3.08
N ILE A 47 13.03 0.81 -3.22
CA ILE A 47 12.09 1.64 -3.99
C ILE A 47 12.03 1.19 -5.45
N LEU A 48 13.20 1.00 -6.08
CA LEU A 48 13.29 0.59 -7.48
C LEU A 48 12.66 -0.79 -7.69
N PHE A 49 13.02 -1.76 -6.85
CA PHE A 49 12.50 -3.11 -6.95
C PHE A 49 10.99 -3.17 -6.68
N ALA A 50 10.51 -2.46 -5.66
CA ALA A 50 9.08 -2.35 -5.41
C ALA A 50 8.33 -1.66 -6.56
N SER A 51 8.94 -0.65 -7.19
CA SER A 51 8.38 0.00 -8.40
C SER A 51 8.32 -0.98 -9.58
N ILE A 52 9.36 -1.80 -9.78
CA ILE A 52 9.35 -2.84 -10.82
C ILE A 52 8.27 -3.87 -10.53
N ILE A 53 8.17 -4.39 -9.30
CA ILE A 53 7.10 -5.32 -8.91
C ILE A 53 5.72 -4.71 -9.14
N TRP A 54 5.55 -3.42 -8.85
CA TRP A 54 4.29 -2.73 -9.11
C TRP A 54 3.93 -2.73 -10.60
N LEU A 55 4.92 -2.57 -11.49
CA LEU A 55 4.69 -2.62 -12.93
C LEU A 55 4.36 -4.04 -13.43
N LEU A 56 4.73 -5.08 -12.67
CA LEU A 56 4.34 -6.45 -12.97
C LEU A 56 2.87 -6.66 -12.60
N ARG A 57 2.02 -6.72 -13.63
CA ARG A 57 0.59 -7.01 -13.47
C ARG A 57 0.39 -8.50 -13.18
N ALA A 58 0.19 -8.85 -11.92
CA ALA A 58 -0.35 -10.16 -11.54
C ALA A 58 -1.90 -10.09 -11.62
N GLY A 59 -2.44 -10.23 -12.84
CA GLY A 59 -3.88 -10.22 -13.09
C GLY A 59 -4.28 -11.33 -14.05
N ILE A 60 -5.24 -12.16 -13.66
CA ILE A 60 -5.94 -13.09 -14.55
C ILE A 60 -7.24 -12.37 -14.94
N GLY A 61 -7.22 -11.67 -16.08
CA GLY A 61 -8.34 -10.85 -16.57
C GLY A 61 -8.05 -9.34 -16.61
N SER A 62 -8.75 -8.62 -17.50
CA SER A 62 -8.43 -7.25 -17.93
C SER A 62 -8.74 -6.13 -16.93
N THR A 63 -9.28 -6.44 -15.73
CA THR A 63 -9.87 -5.43 -14.84
C THR A 63 -9.39 -5.47 -13.38
N LEU A 64 -8.61 -6.46 -12.95
CA LEU A 64 -8.06 -6.51 -11.59
C LEU A 64 -6.54 -6.73 -11.61
N ASN A 65 -5.79 -5.66 -11.31
CA ASN A 65 -4.34 -5.74 -11.05
C ASN A 65 -4.09 -5.80 -9.54
N PHE A 66 -3.62 -6.94 -9.06
CA PHE A 66 -3.08 -7.11 -7.72
C PHE A 66 -1.59 -6.78 -7.75
N HIS A 67 -1.15 -5.82 -6.94
CA HIS A 67 0.25 -5.48 -6.81
C HIS A 67 0.71 -6.02 -5.45
N LEU A 68 1.74 -6.86 -5.45
CA LEU A 68 2.46 -7.24 -4.24
C LEU A 68 3.14 -5.99 -3.70
N LEU A 69 2.48 -5.36 -2.74
CA LEU A 69 2.95 -4.15 -2.10
C LEU A 69 4.11 -4.54 -1.18
N GLY A 70 5.35 -4.40 -1.67
CA GLY A 70 6.59 -4.50 -0.88
C GLY A 70 6.67 -3.53 0.33
N MET A 71 5.56 -2.84 0.63
CA MET A 71 5.40 -1.87 1.71
C MET A 71 5.63 -2.46 3.08
N THR A 72 5.21 -3.70 3.35
CA THR A 72 5.50 -4.37 4.62
C THR A 72 7.01 -4.48 4.84
N VAL A 73 7.75 -4.95 3.82
CA VAL A 73 9.20 -5.09 3.87
C VAL A 73 9.87 -3.73 4.08
N ILE A 74 9.52 -2.73 3.27
CA ILE A 74 10.09 -1.37 3.40
C ILE A 74 9.77 -0.79 4.80
N THR A 75 8.58 -1.03 5.33
CA THR A 75 8.17 -0.55 6.67
C THR A 75 8.97 -1.22 7.78
N LEU A 76 9.21 -2.53 7.68
CA LEU A 76 10.01 -3.25 8.68
C LEU A 76 11.49 -2.88 8.62
N MET A 77 12.03 -2.59 7.43
CA MET A 77 13.44 -2.22 7.25
C MET A 77 13.74 -0.78 7.65
N PHE A 78 12.91 0.17 7.23
CA PHE A 78 13.19 1.61 7.33
C PHE A 78 12.26 2.34 8.30
N GLY A 79 11.22 1.67 8.81
CA GLY A 79 10.18 2.29 9.61
C GLY A 79 9.18 3.07 8.75
N TRP A 80 8.06 3.42 9.38
CA TRP A 80 6.88 3.97 8.70
C TRP A 80 7.12 5.31 7.99
N ARG A 81 7.98 6.18 8.54
CA ARG A 81 8.23 7.52 8.00
C ARG A 81 8.92 7.44 6.64
N LEU A 82 9.96 6.61 6.56
CA LEU A 82 10.69 6.38 5.33
C LEU A 82 9.87 5.52 4.36
N ALA A 83 9.11 4.54 4.88
CA ALA A 83 8.18 3.80 4.05
C ALA A 83 7.12 4.69 3.39
N LEU A 84 6.61 5.72 4.06
CA LEU A 84 5.65 6.65 3.46
C LEU A 84 6.27 7.48 2.33
N LEU A 85 7.53 7.92 2.50
CA LEU A 85 8.27 8.61 1.45
C LEU A 85 8.52 7.69 0.25
N ALA A 86 8.95 6.45 0.50
CA ALA A 86 9.11 5.42 -0.53
C ALA A 86 7.79 5.16 -1.27
N ALA A 87 6.68 4.98 -0.54
CA ALA A 87 5.35 4.76 -1.11
C ALA A 87 4.95 5.88 -2.07
N THR A 88 5.19 7.14 -1.67
CA THR A 88 4.87 8.31 -2.48
C THR A 88 5.65 8.29 -3.80
N VAL A 89 6.94 7.95 -3.75
CA VAL A 89 7.78 7.82 -4.95
C VAL A 89 7.30 6.67 -5.83
N ILE A 90 7.06 5.48 -5.27
CA ILE A 90 6.60 4.29 -5.99
C ILE A 90 5.28 4.58 -6.71
N VAL A 91 4.30 5.15 -6.00
CA VAL A 91 2.98 5.50 -6.57
C VAL A 91 3.11 6.59 -7.63
N SER A 92 3.96 7.59 -7.42
CA SER A 92 4.21 8.63 -8.42
C SER A 92 4.80 8.06 -9.71
N ILE A 93 5.76 7.12 -9.60
CA ILE A 93 6.34 6.41 -10.75
C ILE A 93 5.26 5.57 -11.46
N ALA A 94 4.45 4.84 -10.71
CA ALA A 94 3.41 3.97 -11.25
C ALA A 94 2.33 4.76 -12.01
N LEU A 95 1.91 5.91 -11.46
CA LEU A 95 0.84 6.73 -12.05
C LEU A 95 1.35 7.73 -13.10
N TRP A 96 2.66 7.92 -13.26
CA TRP A 96 3.22 8.86 -14.24
C TRP A 96 2.76 8.62 -15.69
N ARG A 97 2.46 7.36 -16.05
CA ARG A 97 1.99 6.98 -17.40
C ARG A 97 0.48 6.83 -17.51
N VAL A 98 -0.25 6.91 -16.39
CA VAL A 98 -1.68 6.72 -16.37
C VAL A 98 -2.33 8.10 -16.40
N GLU A 99 -3.31 8.31 -17.28
CA GLU A 99 -4.11 9.55 -17.35
C GLU A 99 -4.93 9.82 -16.07
N ALA A 100 -4.78 8.99 -15.03
CA ALA A 100 -5.41 9.11 -13.73
C ALA A 100 -5.11 10.44 -13.00
N GLY A 101 -4.19 11.27 -13.51
CA GLY A 101 -3.96 12.63 -13.04
C GLY A 101 -3.10 12.70 -11.77
N LEU A 102 -2.28 13.74 -11.66
CA LEU A 102 -1.44 14.00 -10.47
C LEU A 102 -2.25 14.05 -9.16
N LEU A 103 -3.54 14.39 -9.25
CA LEU A 103 -4.49 14.43 -8.13
C LEU A 103 -4.82 13.04 -7.55
N ALA A 104 -4.57 11.94 -8.28
CA ALA A 104 -4.75 10.58 -7.77
C ALA A 104 -3.61 10.13 -6.84
N ILE A 105 -2.43 10.75 -6.92
CA ILE A 105 -1.24 10.33 -6.17
C ILE A 105 -1.50 10.30 -4.67
N PRO A 106 -2.10 11.34 -4.04
CA PRO A 106 -2.28 11.33 -2.60
C PRO A 106 -3.18 10.20 -2.11
N LEU A 107 -4.32 10.01 -2.76
CA LEU A 107 -5.27 8.97 -2.39
C LEU A 107 -4.67 7.57 -2.56
N ASN A 108 -4.02 7.31 -3.70
CA ASN A 108 -3.38 6.02 -3.95
C ASN A 108 -2.22 5.77 -2.96
N THR A 109 -1.46 6.81 -2.59
CA THR A 109 -0.40 6.68 -1.59
C THR A 109 -0.96 6.36 -0.21
N LEU A 110 -2.06 7.00 0.20
CA LEU A 110 -2.70 6.73 1.50
C LEU A 110 -3.32 5.33 1.55
N VAL A 111 -4.01 4.92 0.49
CA VAL A 111 -4.66 3.61 0.43
C VAL A 111 -3.60 2.52 0.27
N MET A 112 -2.76 2.59 -0.75
CA MET A 112 -1.85 1.50 -1.10
C MET A 112 -0.52 1.52 -0.33
N GLY A 113 -0.11 2.68 0.20
CA GLY A 113 1.06 2.82 1.06
C GLY A 113 0.67 2.92 2.53
N GLY A 114 -0.19 3.88 2.86
CA GLY A 114 -0.57 4.21 4.24
C GLY A 114 -1.22 3.04 4.98
N ILE A 115 -2.20 2.37 4.39
CA ILE A 115 -2.88 1.23 5.04
C ILE A 115 -1.90 0.08 5.35
N PRO A 116 -1.07 -0.40 4.40
CA PRO A 116 -0.06 -1.41 4.72
C PRO A 116 0.97 -0.98 5.75
N ILE A 117 1.42 0.28 5.69
CA ILE A 117 2.36 0.82 6.68
C ILE A 117 1.74 0.77 8.08
N LEU A 118 0.50 1.25 8.24
CA LEU A 118 -0.19 1.27 9.53
C LEU A 118 -0.39 -0.13 10.09
N ILE A 119 -0.91 -1.06 9.28
CA ILE A 119 -1.13 -2.45 9.68
C ILE A 119 0.18 -3.10 10.10
N THR A 120 1.26 -2.91 9.33
CA THR A 120 2.58 -3.47 9.63
C THR A 120 3.11 -2.93 10.96
N VAL A 121 3.01 -1.62 11.20
CA VAL A 121 3.46 -1.01 12.46
C VAL A 121 2.65 -1.50 13.65
N GLN A 122 1.32 -1.57 13.52
CA GLN A 122 0.44 -2.05 14.58
C GLN A 122 0.72 -3.51 14.92
N LEU A 123 0.87 -4.37 13.91
CA LEU A 123 1.15 -5.79 14.12
C LEU A 123 2.54 -6.01 14.71
N LEU A 124 3.54 -5.24 14.26
CA LEU A 124 4.89 -5.26 14.85
C LEU A 124 4.87 -4.89 16.33
N ARG A 125 4.19 -3.80 16.69
CA ARG A 125 4.07 -3.36 18.10
C ARG A 125 3.33 -4.39 18.94
N TRP A 126 2.22 -4.92 18.41
CA TRP A 126 1.45 -5.94 19.10
C TRP A 126 2.27 -7.21 19.33
N SER A 127 2.97 -7.67 18.30
CA SER A 127 3.86 -8.84 18.35
C SER A 127 4.98 -8.64 19.37
N GLN A 128 5.60 -7.46 19.44
CA GLN A 128 6.65 -7.15 20.41
C GLN A 128 6.16 -7.10 21.86
N GLN A 129 4.88 -6.77 22.06
CA GLN A 129 4.27 -6.68 23.39
C GLN A 129 3.71 -8.02 23.90
N HIS A 130 3.26 -8.89 22.99
CA HIS A 130 2.49 -10.09 23.37
C HIS A 130 3.16 -11.42 23.02
N LEU A 131 4.17 -11.42 22.14
CA LEU A 131 4.82 -12.64 21.67
C LEU A 131 6.32 -12.67 22.04
N PRO A 132 6.90 -13.86 22.24
CA PRO A 132 8.32 -13.98 22.54
C PRO A 132 9.20 -13.56 21.36
N THR A 133 10.40 -13.05 21.65
CA THR A 133 11.37 -12.63 20.64
C THR A 133 11.92 -13.84 19.87
N ASN A 134 11.37 -14.10 18.68
CA ASN A 134 11.79 -15.19 17.81
C ASN A 134 11.72 -14.75 16.34
N VAL A 135 12.72 -15.11 15.55
CA VAL A 135 12.79 -14.82 14.10
C VAL A 135 11.59 -15.42 13.36
N PHE A 136 11.13 -16.63 13.72
CA PHE A 136 9.95 -17.24 13.12
C PHE A 136 8.70 -16.40 13.35
N ILE A 137 8.50 -15.89 14.56
CA ILE A 137 7.37 -15.01 14.88
C ILE A 137 7.47 -13.72 14.07
N PHE A 138 8.66 -13.14 13.99
CA PHE A 138 8.87 -11.94 13.17
C PHE A 138 8.50 -12.18 11.71
N VAL A 139 8.97 -13.28 11.12
CA VAL A 139 8.72 -13.61 9.70
C VAL A 139 7.25 -13.95 9.45
N PHE A 140 6.64 -14.84 10.24
CA PHE A 140 5.26 -15.28 10.03
C PHE A 140 4.23 -14.22 10.38
N VAL A 141 4.41 -13.51 11.50
CA VAL A 141 3.45 -12.51 11.96
C VAL A 141 3.71 -11.17 11.26
N ASN A 142 4.89 -10.61 11.43
CA ASN A 142 5.15 -9.24 10.96
C ASN A 142 5.49 -9.18 9.47
N GLY A 143 6.00 -10.26 8.88
CA GLY A 143 6.22 -10.37 7.44
C GLY A 143 4.96 -10.84 6.70
N PHE A 144 4.59 -12.11 6.87
CA PHE A 144 3.52 -12.74 6.08
C PHE A 144 2.12 -12.28 6.49
N LEU A 145 1.74 -12.42 7.76
CA LEU A 145 0.39 -12.06 8.20
C LEU A 145 0.12 -10.56 8.00
N ALA A 146 1.08 -9.68 8.32
CA ALA A 146 0.96 -8.25 8.04
C ALA A 146 0.71 -7.97 6.55
N ALA A 147 1.48 -8.61 5.66
CA ALA A 147 1.32 -8.44 4.22
C ALA A 147 -0.06 -8.92 3.73
N ILE A 148 -0.52 -10.09 4.20
CA ILE A 148 -1.85 -10.64 3.83
C ILE A 148 -2.96 -9.70 4.31
N VAL A 149 -2.97 -9.35 5.60
CA VAL A 149 -3.99 -8.48 6.20
C VAL A 149 -3.99 -7.11 5.52
N SER A 150 -2.81 -6.55 5.24
CA SER A 150 -2.72 -5.28 4.53
C SER A 150 -3.25 -5.36 3.10
N SER A 151 -2.97 -6.44 2.38
CA SER A 151 -3.43 -6.61 1.00
C SER A 151 -4.96 -6.72 0.95
N VAL A 152 -5.54 -7.50 1.86
CA VAL A 152 -7.00 -7.61 2.02
C VAL A 152 -7.60 -6.24 2.38
N ALA A 153 -7.02 -5.52 3.33
CA ALA A 153 -7.51 -4.21 3.75
C ALA A 153 -7.45 -3.17 2.61
N VAL A 154 -6.38 -3.17 1.81
CA VAL A 154 -6.25 -2.31 0.63
C VAL A 154 -7.33 -2.63 -0.41
N VAL A 155 -7.54 -3.91 -0.71
CA VAL A 155 -8.58 -4.33 -1.66
C VAL A 155 -9.96 -3.95 -1.17
N LEU A 156 -10.30 -4.26 0.08
CA LEU A 156 -11.59 -3.90 0.67
C LEU A 156 -11.82 -2.39 0.70
N THR A 157 -10.79 -1.61 1.05
CA THR A 157 -10.89 -0.14 1.07
C THR A 157 -11.06 0.42 -0.34
N GLY A 158 -10.28 -0.07 -1.31
CA GLY A 158 -10.42 0.32 -2.71
C GLY A 158 -11.80 -0.02 -3.28
N SER A 159 -12.31 -1.23 -3.01
CA SER A 159 -13.66 -1.64 -3.40
C SER A 159 -14.75 -0.79 -2.74
N TRP A 160 -14.61 -0.49 -1.45
CA TRP A 160 -15.55 0.35 -0.72
C TRP A 160 -15.56 1.79 -1.26
N LEU A 161 -14.40 2.36 -1.52
CA LEU A 161 -14.27 3.69 -2.11
C LEU A 161 -14.93 3.77 -3.50
N LEU A 162 -14.72 2.77 -4.35
CA LEU A 162 -15.33 2.69 -5.69
C LEU A 162 -16.85 2.48 -5.64
N TRP A 163 -17.34 1.72 -4.65
CA TRP A 163 -18.77 1.54 -4.41
C TRP A 163 -19.42 2.84 -3.96
N TRP A 164 -18.77 3.56 -3.05
CA TRP A 164 -19.28 4.81 -2.47
C TRP A 164 -19.42 5.94 -3.51
N THR A 165 -18.58 5.93 -4.55
CA THR A 165 -18.62 6.93 -5.63
C THR A 165 -19.57 6.58 -6.77
N ASP A 166 -20.42 5.54 -6.63
CA ASP A 166 -21.37 5.04 -7.63
C ASP A 166 -20.74 4.77 -9.03
N THR A 167 -19.42 4.60 -9.09
CA THR A 167 -18.69 4.51 -10.35
C THR A 167 -18.73 3.11 -10.93
N PHE A 168 -19.00 2.11 -10.09
CA PHE A 168 -19.32 0.73 -10.47
C PHE A 168 -20.53 0.24 -9.67
N SER A 169 -21.50 -0.39 -10.35
CA SER A 169 -22.69 -0.93 -9.69
C SER A 169 -22.34 -2.02 -8.68
N ALA A 170 -23.11 -2.14 -7.59
CA ALA A 170 -22.92 -3.16 -6.55
C ALA A 170 -22.84 -4.59 -7.10
N HIS A 171 -23.51 -4.85 -8.23
CA HIS A 171 -23.49 -6.12 -8.94
C HIS A 171 -22.12 -6.41 -9.60
N TYR A 172 -21.41 -5.40 -10.10
CA TYR A 172 -20.08 -5.58 -10.69
C TYR A 172 -19.02 -5.92 -9.62
N LEU A 173 -19.10 -5.30 -8.44
CA LEU A 173 -18.20 -5.58 -7.31
C LEU A 173 -18.46 -6.98 -6.70
N GLN A 174 -19.71 -7.43 -6.59
CA GLN A 174 -20.00 -8.77 -6.09
C GLN A 174 -19.61 -9.89 -7.06
N THR A 175 -19.74 -9.65 -8.38
CA THR A 175 -19.44 -10.68 -9.40
C THR A 175 -17.94 -10.76 -9.76
N TYR A 176 -17.20 -9.65 -9.68
CA TYR A 176 -15.78 -9.61 -10.14
C TYR A 176 -14.76 -9.28 -9.04
N TYR A 177 -15.15 -8.82 -7.85
CA TYR A 177 -14.21 -8.43 -6.78
C TYR A 177 -14.25 -9.36 -5.56
N LEU A 178 -15.43 -9.58 -4.98
CA LEU A 178 -15.58 -10.43 -3.78
C LEU A 178 -15.21 -11.92 -3.97
N PRO A 179 -15.43 -12.56 -5.15
CA PRO A 179 -15.12 -13.98 -5.33
C PRO A 179 -13.62 -14.31 -5.34
N PHE A 180 -12.74 -13.31 -5.45
CA PHE A 180 -11.29 -13.51 -5.39
C PHE A 180 -10.72 -13.50 -3.96
N ILE A 181 -11.50 -13.09 -2.96
CA ILE A 181 -11.10 -13.17 -1.55
C ILE A 181 -10.90 -14.64 -1.11
N PRO A 182 -11.80 -15.59 -1.43
CA PRO A 182 -11.54 -17.01 -1.20
C PRO A 182 -10.35 -17.58 -1.98
N LEU A 183 -10.12 -17.12 -3.22
CA LEU A 183 -9.03 -17.62 -4.08
C LEU A 183 -7.61 -17.26 -3.58
N LEU A 184 -7.49 -16.20 -2.77
CA LEU A 184 -6.27 -15.86 -2.02
C LEU A 184 -6.06 -16.72 -0.77
N ILE A 185 -7.12 -17.38 -0.28
CA ILE A 185 -7.10 -18.24 0.93
C ILE A 185 -7.06 -19.74 0.53
N SER A 186 -7.54 -20.10 -0.66
CA SER A 186 -7.74 -21.49 -1.09
C SER A 186 -6.63 -22.07 -1.99
N ASN A 187 -5.53 -21.35 -2.24
CA ASN A 187 -4.38 -21.87 -2.98
C ASN A 187 -3.24 -22.27 -2.04
N VAL A 188 -3.56 -23.16 -1.09
CA VAL A 188 -2.56 -24.05 -0.48
C VAL A 188 -2.79 -25.42 -1.12
N PRO A 189 -1.84 -25.94 -1.94
CA PRO A 189 -1.86 -27.35 -2.32
C PRO A 189 -1.66 -28.26 -1.10
#